data_AF-A0A8C1K3B1-F1
#
_entry.id   AF-A0A8C1K3B1-F1
#
_cell.length_a   1.000
_cell.length_b   1.000
_cell.length_c   1.000
_cell.angle_alpha   90.00
_cell.angle_beta   90.00
_cell.angle_gamma   90.00
#
_symmetry.space_group_name_H-M   'P 1'
#
loop_
_entity.id
_entity.type
_entity.pdbx_description
1 polymer ?
#
loop_
_entity_poly.entity_id
_entity_poly.type
_entity_poly.pdbx_seq_one_letter_code
_entity_poly.pdbx_strand_id
1 'polypeptide(L)'
;MRLRNGTVATAIIFFTSFLSLSWYTAWQNGKEKLVAYQREFHALRERLRAAEHRTLQRSSELNSILEQFRRAIAETNGSKDALSNFSGYWMLTWIYTKEFITILLSLFGCVCFCFVLLSVTLVICLTSRISSLQTHQPVNFYIRPLLLDYWPSPFFNMFLCLCRWRTKQNLDYSFLMMYAVNKGVYYVQLEDDIVAKPNYFATMKNFALQLATEDWMILEFSQLGFIGKMFQAPDLNLIVEFIFMFYKEKPIDWLLDHILWVKVCNPEKDAKHCERQKSSLRIRFRPSLFQHVGLHSSLAGKIQKLTDKDFLKPLLHKIHVNPPAEVSTSLKVYQGHTLDKTYLGEDFFWAITPMSGDYVLFKFDRPVNIERFLFRSGNQEHPGDKIENTTVEILPFSDAELKTKEKYKRTEDRFYKLAQFEKGVAEGTVDPAFNPVVAVRLTVQKDSAVWAIISEIHIKRIPG
;
A
#
# COMPACT_ATOMS: atom_id res chain seq x y z
N MET A 1 -81.94 42.72 10.57
CA MET A 1 -80.99 42.42 9.48
C MET A 1 -80.35 41.07 9.74
N ARG A 2 -80.63 40.06 8.90
CA ARG A 2 -80.09 38.69 9.02
C ARG A 2 -78.65 38.65 8.51
N LEU A 3 -77.73 38.16 9.34
CA LEU A 3 -76.30 37.99 9.04
C LEU A 3 -76.09 37.03 7.86
N ARG A 4 -75.91 37.59 6.65
CA ARG A 4 -75.71 36.83 5.40
C ARG A 4 -74.27 36.33 5.19
N ASN A 5 -73.35 36.64 6.11
CA ASN A 5 -71.91 36.34 5.99
C ASN A 5 -71.38 35.33 7.04
N GLY A 6 -72.25 34.73 7.86
CA GLY A 6 -71.83 33.79 8.91
C GLY A 6 -71.05 32.59 8.38
N THR A 7 -71.44 32.06 7.22
CA THR A 7 -70.80 30.91 6.56
C THR A 7 -69.42 31.23 5.99
N VAL A 8 -69.20 32.48 5.57
CA VAL A 8 -67.91 32.94 5.05
C VAL A 8 -66.93 33.18 6.19
N ALA A 9 -67.41 33.77 7.30
CA ALA A 9 -66.60 33.97 8.50
C ALA A 9 -66.16 32.65 9.13
N THR A 10 -67.06 31.65 9.21
CA THR A 10 -66.68 30.31 9.70
C THR A 10 -65.69 29.63 8.77
N ALA A 11 -65.86 29.72 7.45
CA ALA A 11 -64.91 29.15 6.49
C ALA A 11 -63.50 29.76 6.62
N ILE A 12 -63.39 31.07 6.83
CA ILE A 12 -62.10 31.76 7.04
C ILE A 12 -61.44 31.32 8.35
N ILE A 13 -62.21 31.15 9.43
CA ILE A 13 -61.68 30.65 10.71
C ILE A 13 -61.19 29.20 10.58
N PHE A 14 -61.92 28.35 9.84
CA PHE A 14 -61.47 26.97 9.58
C PHE A 14 -60.21 26.92 8.70
N PHE A 15 -60.10 27.75 7.67
CA PHE A 15 -58.89 27.80 6.83
C PHE A 15 -57.67 28.33 7.60
N THR A 16 -57.83 29.40 8.38
CA THR A 16 -56.73 29.98 9.16
C THR A 16 -56.26 29.03 10.27
N SER A 17 -57.19 28.36 10.95
CA SER A 17 -56.84 27.33 11.95
C SER A 17 -56.16 26.12 11.31
N PHE A 18 -56.60 25.64 10.15
CA PHE A 18 -55.96 24.53 9.43
C PHE A 18 -54.54 24.89 8.96
N LEU A 19 -54.34 26.09 8.41
CA LEU A 19 -53.02 26.57 8.01
C LEU A 19 -52.11 26.74 9.23
N SER A 20 -52.62 27.23 10.36
CA SER A 20 -51.83 27.35 11.59
C SER A 20 -51.42 26.00 12.17
N LEU A 21 -52.30 24.99 12.11
CA LEU A 21 -52.00 23.63 12.56
C LEU A 21 -51.02 22.92 11.60
N SER A 22 -51.15 23.13 10.29
CA SER A 22 -50.21 22.61 9.29
C SER A 22 -48.82 23.23 9.48
N TRP A 23 -48.74 24.54 9.72
CA TRP A 23 -47.49 25.21 10.01
C TRP A 23 -46.87 24.73 11.33
N TYR A 24 -47.67 24.61 12.39
CA TYR A 24 -47.22 24.13 13.69
C TYR A 24 -46.70 22.69 13.64
N THR A 25 -47.39 21.80 12.93
CA THR A 25 -46.95 20.41 12.75
C THR A 25 -45.68 20.31 11.90
N ALA A 26 -45.54 21.13 10.85
CA ALA A 26 -44.31 21.23 10.07
C ALA A 26 -43.12 21.75 10.91
N TRP A 27 -43.36 22.76 11.75
CA TRP A 27 -42.36 23.31 12.67
C TRP A 27 -41.94 22.30 13.75
N GLN A 28 -42.89 21.59 14.37
CA GLN A 28 -42.59 20.55 15.35
C GLN A 28 -41.79 19.39 14.72
N ASN A 29 -42.15 18.95 13.51
CA ASN A 29 -41.40 17.94 12.78
C ASN A 29 -39.96 18.42 12.43
N GLY A 30 -39.79 19.71 12.12
CA GLY A 30 -38.47 20.33 11.94
C GLY A 30 -37.64 20.33 13.23
N LYS A 31 -38.26 20.63 14.38
CA LYS A 31 -37.62 20.64 15.69
C LYS A 31 -37.20 19.24 16.13
N GLU A 32 -38.06 18.24 15.94
CA GLU A 32 -37.74 16.83 16.23
C GLU A 32 -36.54 16.34 15.40
N LYS A 33 -36.50 16.68 14.10
CA LYS A 33 -35.35 16.37 13.24
C LYS A 33 -34.07 17.01 13.76
N LEU A 34 -34.10 18.30 14.10
CA LEU A 34 -32.93 19.01 14.63
C LEU A 34 -32.40 18.37 15.93
N VAL A 35 -33.31 17.98 16.83
CA VAL A 35 -32.95 17.29 18.09
C VAL A 35 -32.37 15.90 17.81
N ALA A 36 -32.92 15.16 16.84
CA ALA A 36 -32.35 13.87 16.41
C ALA A 36 -30.93 14.05 15.86
N TYR A 37 -30.70 15.05 15.00
CA TYR A 37 -29.38 15.38 14.48
C TYR A 37 -28.39 15.75 15.59
N GLN A 38 -28.79 16.57 16.57
CA GLN A 38 -27.94 16.92 17.70
C GLN A 38 -27.53 15.71 18.54
N ARG A 39 -28.45 14.77 18.79
CA ARG A 39 -28.15 13.54 19.53
C ARG A 39 -27.19 12.64 18.76
N GLU A 40 -27.41 12.46 17.47
CA GLU A 40 -26.51 11.65 16.63
C GLU A 40 -25.12 12.27 16.51
N PHE A 41 -25.04 13.60 16.39
CA PHE A 41 -23.77 14.33 16.38
C PHE A 41 -23.01 14.13 17.70
N HIS A 42 -23.70 14.24 18.84
CA HIS A 42 -23.11 13.97 20.14
C HIS A 42 -22.62 12.52 20.24
N ALA A 43 -23.43 11.54 19.81
CA ALA A 43 -23.06 10.13 19.86
C ALA A 43 -21.84 9.80 18.97
N LEU A 44 -21.79 10.37 17.76
CA LEU A 44 -20.64 10.21 16.86
C LEU A 44 -19.39 10.85 17.46
N ARG A 45 -19.50 12.04 18.04
CA ARG A 45 -18.39 12.72 18.71
C ARG A 45 -17.82 11.88 19.85
N GLU A 46 -18.66 11.25 20.67
CA GLU A 46 -18.18 10.34 21.72
C GLU A 46 -17.48 9.10 21.16
N ARG A 47 -18.00 8.52 20.07
CA ARG A 47 -17.32 7.38 19.40
C ARG A 47 -15.96 7.77 18.85
N LEU A 48 -15.84 8.94 18.24
CA LEU A 48 -14.58 9.45 17.72
C LEU A 48 -13.57 9.71 18.84
N ARG A 49 -13.99 10.33 19.95
CA ARG A 49 -13.12 10.47 21.14
C ARG A 49 -12.69 9.12 21.70
N ALA A 50 -13.60 8.15 21.81
CA ALA A 50 -13.28 6.82 22.30
C ALA A 50 -12.35 6.05 21.35
N ALA A 51 -12.42 6.29 20.04
CA ALA A 51 -11.49 5.74 19.07
C ALA A 51 -10.11 6.39 19.21
N GLU A 52 -10.06 7.72 19.36
CA GLU A 52 -8.82 8.47 19.59
C GLU A 52 -8.09 8.01 20.86
N HIS A 53 -8.81 7.86 21.97
CA HIS A 53 -8.26 7.35 23.22
C HIS A 53 -7.67 5.94 23.04
N ARG A 54 -8.38 5.05 22.33
CA ARG A 54 -7.90 3.69 22.04
C ARG A 54 -6.65 3.71 21.14
N THR A 55 -6.58 4.61 20.16
CA THR A 55 -5.41 4.78 19.31
C THR A 55 -4.21 5.29 20.09
N LEU A 56 -4.40 6.28 20.96
CA LEU A 56 -3.34 6.79 21.84
C LEU A 56 -2.82 5.70 22.79
N GLN A 57 -3.72 4.93 23.38
CA GLN A 57 -3.36 3.81 24.23
C GLN A 57 -2.51 2.77 23.49
N ARG A 58 -2.96 2.33 22.30
CA ARG A 58 -2.19 1.39 21.47
C ARG A 58 -0.83 1.95 21.06
N SER A 59 -0.75 3.25 20.74
CA SER A 59 0.52 3.89 20.44
C SER A 59 1.47 3.90 21.64
N SER A 60 0.95 4.14 22.84
CA SER A 60 1.73 4.08 24.08
C SER A 60 2.22 2.66 24.38
N GLU A 61 1.36 1.65 24.21
CA GLU A 61 1.71 0.24 24.37
C GLU A 61 2.81 -0.17 23.38
N LEU A 62 2.68 0.22 22.11
CA LEU A 62 3.69 -0.08 21.09
C LEU A 62 5.03 0.61 21.38
N ASN A 63 5.00 1.87 21.81
CA ASN A 63 6.22 2.59 22.20
C ASN A 63 6.89 1.92 23.41
N SER A 64 6.13 1.44 24.39
CA SER A 64 6.67 0.67 25.52
C SER A 64 7.36 -0.61 25.05
N ILE A 65 6.74 -1.35 24.12
CA ILE A 65 7.33 -2.56 23.54
C ILE A 65 8.62 -2.24 22.78
N LEU A 66 8.64 -1.18 21.97
CA LEU A 66 9.83 -0.73 21.24
C LEU A 66 10.98 -0.38 22.18
N GLU A 67 10.69 0.30 23.29
CA GLU A 67 11.68 0.63 24.31
C GLU A 67 12.22 -0.61 25.03
N GLN A 68 11.38 -1.61 25.30
CA GLN A 68 11.82 -2.90 25.84
C GLN A 68 12.77 -3.61 24.87
N PHE A 69 12.47 -3.62 23.56
CA PHE A 69 13.37 -4.17 22.55
C PHE A 69 14.70 -3.42 22.49
N ARG A 70 14.68 -2.08 22.54
CA ARG A 70 15.91 -1.27 22.58
C ARG A 70 16.78 -1.61 23.78
N ARG A 71 16.19 -1.78 24.97
CA ARG A 71 16.91 -2.17 26.19
C ARG A 71 17.53 -3.56 26.05
N ALA A 72 16.78 -4.55 25.56
CA ALA A 72 17.31 -5.90 25.34
C ALA A 72 18.47 -5.92 24.33
N ILE A 73 18.40 -5.10 23.27
CA ILE A 73 19.50 -4.94 22.30
C ILE A 73 20.71 -4.25 22.94
N ALA A 74 20.48 -3.24 23.80
CA ALA A 74 21.55 -2.57 24.52
C ALA A 74 22.25 -3.49 25.53
N GLU A 75 21.51 -4.33 26.25
CA GLU A 75 22.05 -5.33 27.18
C GLU A 75 22.87 -6.42 26.45
N THR A 76 22.39 -6.88 25.29
CA THR A 76 23.12 -7.86 24.48
C THR A 76 24.37 -7.28 23.81
N ASN A 77 24.37 -5.99 23.46
CA ASN A 77 25.57 -5.30 22.97
C ASN A 77 26.54 -4.95 24.11
N GLY A 78 26.07 -4.55 25.29
CA GLY A 78 26.91 -4.37 26.48
C GLY A 78 27.58 -5.67 26.96
N SER A 79 26.98 -6.82 26.64
CA SER A 79 27.59 -8.13 26.89
C SER A 79 28.72 -8.49 25.91
N LYS A 80 28.78 -7.89 24.72
CA LYS A 80 29.89 -8.10 23.76
C LYS A 80 31.18 -7.40 24.19
N ASP A 81 31.09 -6.27 24.88
CA ASP A 81 32.28 -5.57 25.39
C ASP A 81 32.91 -6.27 26.61
N ALA A 82 32.13 -7.04 27.38
CA ALA A 82 32.62 -7.87 28.48
C ALA A 82 33.24 -9.22 28.02
N LEU A 83 33.05 -9.63 26.76
CA LEU A 83 33.48 -10.93 26.23
C LEU A 83 34.83 -10.88 25.49
N SER A 84 35.50 -9.72 25.44
CA SER A 84 36.86 -9.59 24.90
C SER A 84 37.97 -10.02 25.89
N ASN A 85 37.64 -10.20 27.17
CA ASN A 85 38.62 -10.54 28.23
C ASN A 85 38.55 -11.98 28.77
N PHE A 86 37.85 -12.90 28.11
CA PHE A 86 37.73 -14.30 28.58
C PHE A 86 38.02 -15.35 27.49
N SER A 87 39.05 -15.11 26.68
CA SER A 87 39.56 -16.05 25.66
C SER A 87 40.62 -17.03 26.22
N GLY A 88 40.44 -17.57 27.43
CA GLY A 88 41.44 -18.44 28.07
C GLY A 88 40.93 -19.79 28.61
N TYR A 89 39.62 -19.99 28.73
CA TYR A 89 39.06 -21.14 29.47
C TYR A 89 38.08 -22.03 28.69
N TRP A 90 38.02 -21.89 27.36
CA TRP A 90 37.09 -22.65 26.52
C TRP A 90 37.65 -23.95 25.93
N MET A 91 38.91 -24.31 26.22
CA MET A 91 39.48 -25.57 25.71
C MET A 91 39.34 -26.75 26.70
N LEU A 92 38.97 -26.50 27.97
CA LEU A 92 38.89 -27.55 29.01
C LEU A 92 37.46 -27.97 29.39
N THR A 93 36.43 -27.20 29.03
CA THR A 93 35.01 -27.54 29.26
C THR A 93 34.37 -28.35 28.13
N TRP A 94 35.07 -28.58 27.02
CA TRP A 94 34.55 -29.34 25.88
C TRP A 94 34.74 -30.87 25.99
N ILE A 95 35.54 -31.33 26.96
CA ILE A 95 35.81 -32.76 27.17
C ILE A 95 34.82 -33.40 28.16
N TYR A 96 34.21 -32.62 29.07
CA TYR A 96 33.28 -33.15 30.09
C TYR A 96 31.79 -33.14 29.70
N THR A 97 31.41 -32.59 28.55
CA THR A 97 29.99 -32.50 28.12
C THR A 97 29.53 -33.65 27.22
N LYS A 98 30.42 -34.53 26.75
CA LYS A 98 30.03 -35.67 25.91
C LYS A 98 29.46 -36.87 26.68
N GLU A 99 29.81 -37.05 27.96
CA GLU A 99 29.24 -38.16 28.75
C GLU A 99 27.94 -37.80 29.48
N PHE A 100 27.66 -36.51 29.72
CA PHE A 100 26.46 -36.07 30.43
C PHE A 100 25.21 -36.02 29.52
N ILE A 101 25.38 -35.81 28.21
CA ILE A 101 24.26 -35.73 27.26
C ILE A 101 23.68 -37.11 26.93
N THR A 102 24.51 -38.17 26.95
CA THR A 102 24.05 -39.54 26.68
C THR A 102 23.21 -40.12 27.82
N ILE A 103 23.45 -39.69 29.06
CA ILE A 103 22.68 -40.11 30.25
C ILE A 103 21.36 -39.34 30.37
N LEU A 104 21.27 -38.10 29.89
CA LEU A 104 20.01 -37.35 29.88
C LEU A 104 19.02 -37.82 28.78
N LEU A 105 19.54 -38.36 27.67
CA LEU A 105 18.73 -38.86 26.55
C LEU A 105 18.03 -40.21 26.83
N SER A 106 18.39 -40.93 27.89
CA SER A 106 17.74 -42.18 28.29
C SER A 106 16.69 -42.03 29.40
N LEU A 107 16.63 -40.87 30.08
CA LEU A 107 15.78 -40.69 31.28
C LEU A 107 14.58 -39.76 31.10
N PHE A 108 14.49 -38.98 30.01
CA PHE A 108 13.32 -38.12 29.75
C PHE A 108 12.80 -38.27 28.31
N GLY A 109 12.00 -39.31 28.11
CA GLY A 109 11.14 -39.44 26.94
C GLY A 109 10.08 -38.33 26.87
N CYS A 110 9.88 -37.84 25.65
CA CYS A 110 8.66 -37.20 25.11
C CYS A 110 8.20 -35.79 25.53
N VAL A 111 8.74 -35.08 26.52
CA VAL A 111 8.09 -33.80 26.93
C VAL A 111 8.68 -32.51 26.32
N CYS A 112 9.87 -32.53 25.72
CA CYS A 112 10.51 -31.29 25.25
C CYS A 112 10.42 -30.98 23.74
N PHE A 113 9.85 -31.88 22.92
CA PHE A 113 9.76 -31.64 21.46
C PHE A 113 8.59 -30.70 21.06
N CYS A 114 7.59 -30.51 21.93
CA CYS A 114 6.46 -29.62 21.67
C CYS A 114 6.78 -28.13 21.83
N PHE A 115 7.80 -27.75 22.62
CA PHE A 115 8.10 -26.34 22.89
C PHE A 115 8.90 -25.65 21.78
N VAL A 116 9.69 -26.40 21.01
CA VAL A 116 10.50 -25.84 19.91
C VAL A 116 9.68 -25.68 18.61
N LEU A 117 8.66 -26.51 18.41
CA LEU A 117 7.71 -26.36 17.29
C LEU A 117 6.72 -25.20 17.49
N LEU A 118 6.40 -24.84 18.74
CA LEU A 118 5.53 -23.69 19.02
C LEU A 118 6.22 -22.35 18.75
N SER A 119 7.53 -22.22 18.99
CA SER A 119 8.24 -20.94 18.81
C SER A 119 8.48 -20.61 17.33
N VAL A 120 8.75 -21.60 16.49
CA VAL A 120 8.99 -21.39 15.05
C VAL A 120 7.68 -21.13 14.29
N THR A 121 6.57 -21.75 14.71
CA THR A 121 5.25 -21.49 14.13
C THR A 121 4.72 -20.11 14.54
N LEU A 122 5.02 -19.63 15.76
CA LEU A 122 4.63 -18.30 16.20
C LEU A 122 5.34 -17.20 15.40
N VAL A 123 6.63 -17.39 15.08
CA VAL A 123 7.42 -16.39 14.32
C VAL A 123 7.00 -16.33 12.85
N ILE A 124 6.68 -17.46 12.21
CA ILE A 124 6.17 -17.47 10.83
C ILE A 124 4.73 -16.93 10.73
N CYS A 125 3.92 -17.14 11.77
CA CYS A 125 2.58 -16.57 11.85
C CYS A 125 2.60 -15.05 12.12
N LEU A 126 3.64 -14.55 12.81
CA LEU A 126 3.85 -13.12 13.07
C LEU A 126 4.41 -12.35 11.88
N THR A 127 5.23 -12.95 11.00
CA THR A 127 5.72 -12.26 9.78
C THR A 127 4.72 -12.26 8.64
N SER A 128 3.72 -13.14 8.66
CA SER A 128 2.68 -13.22 7.61
C SER A 128 1.48 -12.30 7.86
N ARG A 129 1.48 -11.55 8.97
CA ARG A 129 0.33 -10.76 9.45
C ARG A 129 0.64 -9.27 9.61
N ILE A 130 1.57 -8.75 8.79
CA ILE A 130 1.98 -7.33 8.78
C ILE A 130 1.53 -6.59 7.50
N SER A 131 0.62 -7.19 6.72
CA SER A 131 0.01 -6.54 5.53
C SER A 131 -1.48 -6.25 5.67
N SER A 132 -2.10 -6.48 6.84
CA SER A 132 -3.45 -6.00 7.10
C SER A 132 -3.45 -5.07 8.31
N LEU A 133 -3.29 -3.78 8.02
CA LEU A 133 -4.01 -2.76 8.77
C LEU A 133 -5.49 -2.98 8.49
N GLN A 134 -6.05 -4.04 9.10
CA GLN A 134 -7.47 -4.28 9.11
C GLN A 134 -8.02 -3.25 10.09
N THR A 135 -8.35 -2.08 9.55
CA THR A 135 -9.30 -1.16 10.16
C THR A 135 -10.62 -1.92 10.27
N HIS A 136 -10.74 -2.77 11.30
CA HIS A 136 -12.03 -3.24 11.75
C HIS A 136 -12.74 -2.04 12.38
N GLN A 137 -13.27 -1.19 11.50
CA GLN A 137 -14.33 -0.25 11.81
C GLN A 137 -15.52 -1.12 12.22
N PRO A 138 -15.95 -1.09 13.50
CA PRO A 138 -17.14 -1.85 13.88
C PRO A 138 -18.32 -1.38 13.02
N VAL A 139 -19.23 -2.28 12.66
CA VAL A 139 -20.45 -2.00 11.88
C VAL A 139 -21.32 -0.88 12.51
N ASN A 140 -21.04 -0.52 13.77
CA ASN A 140 -21.63 0.59 14.51
C ASN A 140 -20.77 1.89 14.54
N PHE A 141 -19.74 2.05 13.71
CA PHE A 141 -18.89 3.25 13.74
C PHE A 141 -19.64 4.47 13.23
N TYR A 142 -20.34 4.33 12.11
CA TYR A 142 -21.17 5.38 11.56
C TYR A 142 -22.55 5.44 12.21
N ILE A 143 -23.26 6.56 12.00
CA ILE A 143 -24.64 6.77 12.47
C ILE A 143 -25.52 5.56 12.10
N ARG A 144 -26.30 5.06 13.08
CA ARG A 144 -27.28 3.99 12.87
C ARG A 144 -28.42 4.50 11.98
N PRO A 145 -29.10 3.65 11.20
CA PRO A 145 -30.06 4.06 10.16
C PRO A 145 -31.37 4.75 10.61
N LEU A 146 -31.47 5.33 11.82
CA LEU A 146 -32.72 5.98 12.26
C LEU A 146 -33.12 7.20 11.41
N LEU A 147 -32.15 7.86 10.76
CA LEU A 147 -32.41 8.91 9.76
C LEU A 147 -33.02 8.39 8.44
N LEU A 148 -33.08 7.08 8.22
CA LEU A 148 -33.56 6.47 6.97
C LEU A 148 -34.86 5.67 7.11
N ASP A 149 -35.34 5.49 8.34
CA ASP A 149 -36.53 4.68 8.63
C ASP A 149 -37.85 5.47 8.49
N TYR A 150 -37.81 6.77 8.20
CA TYR A 150 -39.00 7.63 8.05
C TYR A 150 -39.43 7.90 6.59
N TRP A 151 -39.22 6.93 5.69
CA TRP A 151 -39.75 7.00 4.31
C TRP A 151 -40.89 5.99 4.11
N PRO A 152 -42.14 6.43 3.89
CA PRO A 152 -43.24 5.50 3.69
C PRO A 152 -43.22 4.98 2.25
N SER A 153 -42.91 3.70 2.04
CA SER A 153 -43.53 2.84 1.01
C SER A 153 -42.75 1.52 0.86
N PRO A 154 -43.42 0.35 0.84
CA PRO A 154 -42.80 -0.96 0.69
C PRO A 154 -42.73 -1.44 -0.77
N PHE A 155 -42.38 -0.59 -1.74
CA PHE A 155 -42.22 -1.01 -3.14
C PHE A 155 -41.07 -0.30 -3.89
N PHE A 156 -40.15 -1.11 -4.44
CA PHE A 156 -39.06 -0.82 -5.42
C PHE A 156 -37.82 -0.01 -4.95
N ASN A 157 -36.57 -0.16 -5.43
CA ASN A 157 -35.75 -1.19 -6.08
C ASN A 157 -34.37 -0.52 -6.35
N MET A 158 -33.24 -0.96 -5.74
CA MET A 158 -31.82 -0.53 -5.93
C MET A 158 -31.42 0.98 -5.97
N PHE A 159 -32.11 1.85 -6.72
CA PHE A 159 -31.84 3.28 -6.87
C PHE A 159 -32.00 4.07 -5.56
N LEU A 160 -33.04 3.75 -4.77
CA LEU A 160 -33.24 4.29 -3.43
C LEU A 160 -32.08 3.93 -2.48
N CYS A 161 -31.53 2.71 -2.59
CA CYS A 161 -30.37 2.29 -1.81
C CYS A 161 -29.11 3.07 -2.18
N LEU A 162 -28.92 3.36 -3.48
CA LEU A 162 -27.80 4.14 -3.99
C LEU A 162 -27.85 5.61 -3.54
N CYS A 163 -29.03 6.25 -3.65
CA CYS A 163 -29.25 7.61 -3.18
C CYS A 163 -29.07 7.70 -1.65
N ARG A 164 -29.57 6.71 -0.92
CA ARG A 164 -29.40 6.56 0.53
C ARG A 164 -27.93 6.42 0.93
N TRP A 165 -27.17 5.59 0.21
CA TRP A 165 -25.74 5.40 0.45
C TRP A 165 -24.94 6.67 0.17
N ARG A 166 -25.21 7.39 -0.94
CA ARG A 166 -24.55 8.67 -1.27
C ARG A 166 -24.83 9.75 -0.24
N THR A 167 -26.09 9.86 0.18
CA THR A 167 -26.51 10.81 1.23
C THR A 167 -25.76 10.53 2.52
N LYS A 168 -25.66 9.26 2.91
CA LYS A 168 -24.91 8.83 4.07
C LYS A 168 -23.42 9.17 3.95
N GLN A 169 -22.80 8.88 2.82
CA GLN A 169 -21.38 9.17 2.57
C GLN A 169 -21.08 10.68 2.70
N ASN A 170 -21.90 11.53 2.10
CA ASN A 170 -21.76 13.00 2.19
C ASN A 170 -21.80 13.47 3.65
N LEU A 171 -22.75 12.96 4.44
CA LEU A 171 -22.87 13.29 5.87
C LEU A 171 -21.68 12.76 6.68
N ASP A 172 -21.30 11.51 6.48
CA ASP A 172 -20.19 10.87 7.19
C ASP A 172 -18.88 11.65 6.97
N TYR A 173 -18.58 12.07 5.73
CA TYR A 173 -17.43 12.93 5.43
C TYR A 173 -17.54 14.32 6.05
N SER A 174 -18.71 14.95 5.97
CA SER A 174 -18.95 16.27 6.57
C SER A 174 -18.69 16.25 8.07
N PHE A 175 -19.15 15.22 8.77
CA PHE A 175 -18.92 15.06 10.20
C PHE A 175 -17.44 14.83 10.55
N LEU A 176 -16.73 14.03 9.77
CA LEU A 176 -15.29 13.82 9.95
C LEU A 176 -14.50 15.13 9.74
N MET A 177 -14.84 15.90 8.71
CA MET A 177 -14.25 17.21 8.46
C MET A 177 -14.49 18.16 9.64
N MET A 178 -15.75 18.32 10.09
CA MET A 178 -16.09 19.16 11.24
C MET A 178 -15.33 18.75 12.51
N TYR A 179 -15.19 17.46 12.77
CA TYR A 179 -14.43 16.94 13.91
C TYR A 179 -12.94 17.30 13.83
N ALA A 180 -12.39 17.30 12.62
CA ALA A 180 -10.97 17.49 12.36
C ALA A 180 -10.55 18.97 12.22
N VAL A 181 -11.48 19.92 12.03
CA VAL A 181 -11.19 21.36 11.83
C VAL A 181 -10.17 21.90 12.83
N ASN A 182 -10.30 21.56 14.11
CA ASN A 182 -9.43 22.08 15.17
C ASN A 182 -8.28 21.13 15.57
N LYS A 183 -8.00 20.11 14.75
CA LYS A 183 -7.01 19.06 15.07
C LYS A 183 -5.73 19.12 14.25
N GLY A 184 -5.68 19.95 13.21
CA GLY A 184 -4.50 20.07 12.37
C GLY A 184 -4.57 21.28 11.43
N VAL A 185 -3.48 21.53 10.72
CA VAL A 185 -3.39 22.59 9.70
C VAL A 185 -4.03 22.14 8.39
N TYR A 186 -3.89 20.85 8.07
CA TYR A 186 -4.41 20.22 6.87
C TYR A 186 -5.30 19.03 7.24
N TYR A 187 -6.32 18.81 6.43
CA TYR A 187 -7.18 17.64 6.48
C TYR A 187 -6.99 16.80 5.23
N VAL A 188 -6.89 15.48 5.36
CA VAL A 188 -6.79 14.55 4.23
C VAL A 188 -7.88 13.51 4.35
N GLN A 189 -8.73 13.41 3.32
CA GLN A 189 -9.72 12.34 3.22
C GLN A 189 -9.12 11.14 2.49
N LEU A 190 -9.22 9.97 3.12
CA LEU A 190 -8.89 8.67 2.55
C LEU A 190 -10.14 7.79 2.53
N GLU A 191 -10.18 6.81 1.63
CA GLU A 191 -11.21 5.77 1.59
C GLU A 191 -10.63 4.43 2.06
N ASP A 192 -11.51 3.44 2.23
CA ASP A 192 -11.12 2.06 2.52
C ASP A 192 -10.56 1.36 1.27
N ASP A 193 -9.95 0.18 1.43
CA ASP A 193 -9.41 -0.66 0.36
C ASP A 193 -8.42 0.03 -0.61
N ILE A 194 -7.59 0.93 -0.07
CA ILE A 194 -6.55 1.63 -0.83
C ILE A 194 -5.16 1.01 -0.65
N VAL A 195 -4.38 1.01 -1.73
CA VAL A 195 -2.93 0.79 -1.70
C VAL A 195 -2.23 2.13 -1.84
N ALA A 196 -1.32 2.42 -0.90
CA ALA A 196 -0.53 3.64 -0.87
C ALA A 196 0.92 3.37 -1.30
N LYS A 197 1.54 4.35 -1.98
CA LYS A 197 2.97 4.30 -2.27
C LYS A 197 3.81 4.39 -0.99
N PRO A 198 5.01 3.77 -0.96
CA PRO A 198 5.97 4.01 0.12
C PRO A 198 6.25 5.51 0.28
N ASN A 199 6.44 5.98 1.50
CA ASN A 199 6.69 7.39 1.84
C ASN A 199 5.60 8.38 1.38
N TYR A 200 4.36 7.92 1.16
CA TYR A 200 3.25 8.79 0.77
C TYR A 200 3.07 9.98 1.72
N PHE A 201 3.16 9.77 3.05
CA PHE A 201 2.98 10.83 4.05
C PHE A 201 4.01 11.95 3.90
N ALA A 202 5.29 11.60 3.83
CA ALA A 202 6.36 12.57 3.66
C ALA A 202 6.23 13.33 2.33
N THR A 203 5.86 12.62 1.27
CA THR A 203 5.63 13.20 -0.06
C THR A 203 4.48 14.21 -0.05
N MET A 204 3.33 13.85 0.53
CA MET A 204 2.18 14.75 0.65
C MET A 204 2.52 16.00 1.47
N LYS A 205 3.20 15.82 2.61
CA LYS A 205 3.62 16.92 3.49
C LYS A 205 4.54 17.90 2.75
N ASN A 206 5.57 17.37 2.09
CA ASN A 206 6.53 18.21 1.38
C ASN A 206 5.86 18.97 0.22
N PHE A 207 4.95 18.31 -0.51
CA PHE A 207 4.21 18.94 -1.60
C PHE A 207 3.30 20.08 -1.09
N ALA A 208 2.57 19.87 0.00
CA ALA A 208 1.75 20.91 0.62
C ALA A 208 2.60 22.10 1.10
N LEU A 209 3.78 21.83 1.67
CA LEU A 209 4.72 22.87 2.10
C LEU A 209 5.31 23.66 0.92
N GLN A 210 5.59 22.99 -0.21
CA GLN A 210 6.05 23.66 -1.43
C GLN A 210 5.00 24.64 -1.98
N LEU A 211 3.72 24.30 -1.85
CA LEU A 211 2.59 25.11 -2.30
C LEU A 211 2.05 26.05 -1.22
N ALA A 212 2.73 26.22 -0.09
CA ALA A 212 2.22 27.03 1.03
C ALA A 212 2.04 28.53 0.68
N THR A 213 2.68 29.01 -0.39
CA THR A 213 2.55 30.40 -0.89
C THR A 213 1.54 30.56 -2.01
N GLU A 214 1.08 29.46 -2.60
CA GLU A 214 0.12 29.45 -3.69
C GLU A 214 -1.32 29.44 -3.14
N ASP A 215 -2.25 30.06 -3.85
CA ASP A 215 -3.67 30.04 -3.51
C ASP A 215 -4.32 28.77 -4.08
N TRP A 216 -4.37 27.71 -3.28
CA TRP A 216 -5.00 26.43 -3.63
C TRP A 216 -6.06 26.04 -2.61
N MET A 217 -7.10 25.35 -3.10
CA MET A 217 -8.23 24.89 -2.28
C MET A 217 -8.21 23.38 -2.06
N ILE A 218 -7.79 22.61 -3.07
CA ILE A 218 -7.81 21.14 -3.04
C ILE A 218 -6.51 20.62 -3.64
N LEU A 219 -5.77 19.81 -2.88
CA LEU A 219 -4.67 19.01 -3.42
C LEU A 219 -5.15 17.57 -3.65
N GLU A 220 -4.96 17.06 -4.86
CA GLU A 220 -5.34 15.70 -5.24
C GLU A 220 -4.10 14.79 -5.34
N PHE A 221 -4.08 13.70 -4.57
CA PHE A 221 -3.05 12.65 -4.64
C PHE A 221 -3.54 11.37 -5.33
N SER A 222 -4.78 11.36 -5.81
CA SER A 222 -5.34 10.37 -6.72
C SER A 222 -6.44 11.02 -7.56
N GLN A 223 -6.54 10.59 -8.82
CA GLN A 223 -7.59 11.00 -9.75
C GLN A 223 -8.93 10.33 -9.43
N LEU A 224 -8.92 9.16 -8.79
CA LEU A 224 -10.12 8.34 -8.61
C LEU A 224 -10.86 8.71 -7.32
N GLY A 225 -12.14 9.04 -7.48
CA GLY A 225 -13.08 9.28 -6.37
C GLY A 225 -12.59 10.36 -5.40
N PHE A 226 -12.93 10.17 -4.13
CA PHE A 226 -12.63 11.11 -3.06
C PHE A 226 -11.34 10.77 -2.29
N ILE A 227 -10.55 9.85 -2.85
CA ILE A 227 -9.32 9.34 -2.24
C ILE A 227 -8.22 10.41 -2.32
N GLY A 228 -7.49 10.57 -1.22
CA GLY A 228 -6.29 11.39 -1.15
C GLY A 228 -6.57 12.85 -1.49
N LYS A 229 -7.70 13.38 -1.03
CA LYS A 229 -8.06 14.80 -1.18
C LYS A 229 -7.63 15.55 0.07
N MET A 230 -6.75 16.52 -0.09
CA MET A 230 -6.23 17.34 0.99
C MET A 230 -6.80 18.76 0.90
N PHE A 231 -7.18 19.30 2.07
CA PHE A 231 -7.78 20.61 2.25
C PHE A 231 -7.08 21.36 3.38
N GLN A 232 -7.15 22.68 3.35
CA GLN A 232 -6.75 23.51 4.48
C GLN A 232 -7.83 23.44 5.56
N ALA A 233 -7.45 23.33 6.83
CA ALA A 233 -8.41 23.25 7.93
C ALA A 233 -9.38 24.44 8.00
N PRO A 234 -8.97 25.71 7.73
CA PRO A 234 -9.88 26.85 7.71
C PRO A 234 -10.98 26.76 6.64
N ASP A 235 -10.67 26.16 5.48
CA ASP A 235 -11.62 26.03 4.36
C ASP A 235 -12.67 24.94 4.58
N LEU A 236 -12.45 24.03 5.55
CA LEU A 236 -13.35 22.91 5.80
C LEU A 236 -14.77 23.36 6.16
N ASN A 237 -14.94 24.46 6.89
CA ASN A 237 -16.27 24.94 7.26
C ASN A 237 -17.10 25.29 6.01
N LEU A 238 -16.50 26.03 5.07
CA LEU A 238 -17.14 26.36 3.79
C LEU A 238 -17.48 25.10 2.99
N ILE A 239 -16.58 24.13 2.94
CA ILE A 239 -16.79 22.87 2.22
C ILE A 239 -17.94 22.07 2.83
N VAL A 240 -17.95 21.93 4.16
CA VAL A 240 -18.98 21.21 4.91
C VAL A 240 -20.35 21.87 4.75
N GLU A 241 -20.43 23.19 4.88
CA GLU A 241 -21.68 23.94 4.70
C GLU A 241 -22.25 23.73 3.30
N PHE A 242 -21.39 23.78 2.27
CA PHE A 242 -21.81 23.51 0.91
C PHE A 242 -22.30 22.07 0.72
N ILE A 243 -21.59 21.09 1.29
CA ILE A 243 -22.01 19.69 1.23
C ILE A 243 -23.37 19.52 1.93
N PHE A 244 -23.58 20.14 3.10
CA PHE A 244 -24.84 20.06 3.83
C PHE A 244 -26.02 20.69 3.08
N MET A 245 -25.80 21.70 2.23
CA MET A 245 -26.88 22.24 1.39
C MET A 245 -27.37 21.25 0.35
N PHE A 246 -26.51 20.34 -0.14
CA PHE A 246 -26.77 19.50 -1.31
C PHE A 246 -26.47 18.00 -1.10
N TYR A 247 -26.44 17.56 0.16
CA TYR A 247 -26.00 16.21 0.55
C TYR A 247 -26.92 15.09 0.03
N LYS A 248 -28.17 15.38 -0.33
CA LYS A 248 -29.13 14.40 -0.87
C LYS A 248 -29.14 14.37 -2.40
N GLU A 249 -28.67 15.45 -3.02
CA GLU A 249 -28.90 15.78 -4.41
C GLU A 249 -27.77 15.27 -5.30
N LYS A 250 -26.51 15.36 -4.84
CA LYS A 250 -25.33 15.00 -5.62
C LYS A 250 -24.30 14.23 -4.79
N PRO A 251 -23.51 13.34 -5.41
CA PRO A 251 -22.37 12.70 -4.75
C PRO A 251 -21.28 13.74 -4.42
N ILE A 252 -20.45 13.45 -3.42
CA ILE A 252 -19.46 14.41 -2.91
C ILE A 252 -18.46 14.90 -3.95
N ASP A 253 -18.00 14.04 -4.88
CA ASP A 253 -17.07 14.42 -5.94
C ASP A 253 -17.63 15.54 -6.81
N TRP A 254 -18.93 15.45 -7.10
CA TRP A 254 -19.63 16.45 -7.89
C TRP A 254 -19.82 17.71 -7.06
N LEU A 255 -20.17 17.58 -5.79
CA LEU A 255 -20.31 18.74 -4.90
C LEU A 255 -19.01 19.55 -4.82
N LEU A 256 -17.85 18.91 -4.70
CA LEU A 256 -16.56 19.61 -4.77
C LEU A 256 -16.35 20.35 -6.09
N ASP A 257 -16.66 19.71 -7.21
CA ASP A 257 -16.53 20.38 -8.52
C ASP A 257 -17.49 21.58 -8.64
N HIS A 258 -18.69 21.48 -8.03
CA HIS A 258 -19.64 22.59 -7.98
C HIS A 258 -19.15 23.72 -7.06
N ILE A 259 -18.46 23.43 -5.94
CA ILE A 259 -17.82 24.46 -5.12
C ILE A 259 -16.84 25.27 -5.96
N LEU A 260 -15.96 24.58 -6.71
CA LEU A 260 -15.00 25.24 -7.59
C LEU A 260 -15.71 26.01 -8.70
N TRP A 261 -16.74 25.44 -9.30
CA TRP A 261 -17.53 26.12 -10.33
C TRP A 261 -18.13 27.44 -9.83
N VAL A 262 -18.77 27.41 -8.66
CA VAL A 262 -19.36 28.62 -8.04
C VAL A 262 -18.29 29.64 -7.65
N LYS A 263 -17.10 29.19 -7.20
CA LYS A 263 -16.02 30.09 -6.79
C LYS A 263 -15.35 30.81 -7.95
N VAL A 264 -15.08 30.14 -9.07
CA VAL A 264 -14.18 30.69 -10.11
C VAL A 264 -14.70 30.68 -11.54
N CYS A 265 -15.83 30.02 -11.83
CA CYS A 265 -16.35 29.99 -13.19
C CYS A 265 -17.30 31.16 -13.46
N ASN A 266 -17.00 31.93 -14.50
CA ASN A 266 -17.87 32.99 -14.98
C ASN A 266 -18.83 32.42 -16.07
N PRO A 267 -20.17 32.53 -15.89
CA PRO A 267 -21.15 32.08 -16.88
C PRO A 267 -21.03 32.72 -18.27
N GLU A 268 -20.43 33.91 -18.36
CA GLU A 268 -20.24 34.64 -19.63
C GLU A 268 -19.00 34.19 -20.41
N LYS A 269 -18.15 33.33 -19.82
CA LYS A 269 -16.91 32.83 -20.42
C LYS A 269 -17.04 31.39 -20.87
N ASP A 270 -16.09 30.98 -21.72
CA ASP A 270 -16.06 29.65 -22.28
C ASP A 270 -15.66 28.57 -21.24
N ALA A 271 -16.02 27.33 -21.53
CA ALA A 271 -15.73 26.20 -20.67
C ALA A 271 -14.22 26.01 -20.42
N LYS A 272 -13.34 26.35 -21.38
CA LYS A 272 -11.88 26.20 -21.17
C LYS A 272 -11.37 27.22 -20.16
N HIS A 273 -11.94 28.42 -20.12
CA HIS A 273 -11.61 29.39 -19.08
C HIS A 273 -11.98 28.84 -17.70
N CYS A 274 -13.19 28.33 -17.53
CA CYS A 274 -13.64 27.72 -16.28
C CYS A 274 -12.74 26.57 -15.83
N GLU A 275 -12.39 25.63 -16.73
CA GLU A 275 -11.51 24.50 -16.38
C GLU A 275 -10.09 24.92 -16.00
N ARG A 276 -9.54 25.96 -16.63
CA ARG A 276 -8.24 26.53 -16.23
C ARG A 276 -8.29 27.13 -14.83
N GLN A 277 -9.35 27.88 -14.52
CA GLN A 277 -9.55 28.48 -13.20
C GLN A 277 -9.77 27.40 -12.13
N LYS A 278 -10.55 26.35 -12.43
CA LYS A 278 -10.70 25.21 -11.52
C LYS A 278 -9.36 24.53 -11.25
N SER A 279 -8.52 24.38 -12.27
CA SER A 279 -7.22 23.70 -12.16
C SER A 279 -6.18 24.49 -11.38
N SER A 280 -6.29 25.82 -11.25
CA SER A 280 -5.40 26.59 -10.37
C SER A 280 -5.73 26.35 -8.89
N LEU A 281 -7.01 26.17 -8.54
CA LEU A 281 -7.43 25.87 -7.17
C LEU A 281 -7.38 24.37 -6.82
N ARG A 282 -7.51 23.50 -7.83
CA ARG A 282 -7.47 22.04 -7.70
C ARG A 282 -6.17 21.50 -8.31
N ILE A 283 -5.12 21.48 -7.50
CA ILE A 283 -3.79 21.08 -7.93
C ILE A 283 -3.63 19.57 -7.74
N ARG A 284 -3.24 18.87 -8.81
CA ARG A 284 -3.01 17.43 -8.80
C ARG A 284 -1.53 17.10 -8.67
N PHE A 285 -1.20 16.24 -7.71
CA PHE A 285 0.11 15.63 -7.59
C PHE A 285 0.26 14.48 -8.58
N ARG A 286 1.40 14.43 -9.28
CA ARG A 286 1.76 13.32 -10.16
C ARG A 286 3.15 12.79 -9.81
N PRO A 287 3.36 11.46 -9.77
CA PRO A 287 2.37 10.40 -10.02
C PRO A 287 1.42 10.19 -8.83
N SER A 288 0.23 9.61 -9.06
CA SER A 288 -0.73 9.33 -7.98
C SER A 288 -0.10 8.47 -6.88
N LEU A 289 -0.45 8.77 -5.63
CA LEU A 289 0.06 8.09 -4.43
C LEU A 289 -0.85 6.97 -3.95
N PHE A 290 -2.12 6.98 -4.36
CA PHE A 290 -3.13 6.02 -3.91
C PHE A 290 -3.83 5.36 -5.09
N GLN A 291 -4.15 4.07 -4.92
CA GLN A 291 -4.96 3.27 -5.84
C GLN A 291 -6.01 2.49 -5.05
N HIS A 292 -7.27 2.55 -5.50
CA HIS A 292 -8.34 1.72 -4.95
C HIS A 292 -8.21 0.28 -5.46
N VAL A 293 -8.28 -0.72 -4.58
CA VAL A 293 -8.04 -2.14 -4.90
C VAL A 293 -9.29 -3.01 -4.73
N GLY A 294 -10.41 -2.47 -4.26
CA GLY A 294 -11.68 -3.19 -4.16
C GLY A 294 -12.19 -3.71 -5.52
N LEU A 295 -11.98 -5.00 -5.79
CA LEU A 295 -12.43 -5.72 -7.00
C LEU A 295 -13.95 -5.89 -7.06
N HIS A 296 -14.57 -6.08 -5.89
CA HIS A 296 -16.00 -6.27 -5.74
C HIS A 296 -16.60 -5.06 -5.02
N SER A 297 -17.49 -4.36 -5.71
CA SER A 297 -18.32 -3.35 -5.05
C SER A 297 -19.28 -4.04 -4.08
N SER A 298 -19.66 -3.34 -3.00
CA SER A 298 -20.79 -3.71 -2.14
C SER A 298 -22.14 -3.71 -2.88
N LEU A 299 -22.18 -3.22 -4.12
CA LEU A 299 -23.30 -3.34 -5.05
C LEU A 299 -23.22 -4.67 -5.81
N ALA A 300 -24.29 -5.48 -5.71
CA ALA A 300 -24.37 -6.78 -6.34
C ALA A 300 -24.05 -6.70 -7.85
N GLY A 301 -23.06 -7.47 -8.29
CA GLY A 301 -22.67 -7.62 -9.70
C GLY A 301 -21.75 -6.54 -10.27
N LYS A 302 -21.32 -5.52 -9.50
CA LYS A 302 -20.42 -4.48 -10.01
C LYS A 302 -18.95 -4.79 -9.69
N ILE A 303 -18.21 -5.23 -10.70
CA ILE A 303 -16.75 -5.41 -10.64
C ILE A 303 -16.09 -4.07 -11.00
N GLN A 304 -15.28 -3.52 -10.10
CA GLN A 304 -14.62 -2.23 -10.29
C GLN A 304 -13.16 -2.47 -10.71
N LYS A 305 -12.86 -2.29 -12.01
CA LYS A 305 -11.51 -2.44 -12.59
C LYS A 305 -10.80 -1.09 -12.83
N LEU A 306 -11.32 0.01 -12.27
CA LEU A 306 -10.73 1.33 -12.50
C LEU A 306 -9.36 1.42 -11.84
N THR A 307 -8.34 1.60 -12.68
CA THR A 307 -6.98 1.90 -12.28
C THR A 307 -6.69 3.37 -12.61
N ASP A 308 -6.05 4.06 -11.68
CA ASP A 308 -5.62 5.44 -11.87
C ASP A 308 -4.46 5.42 -12.86
N LYS A 309 -4.58 6.16 -13.96
CA LYS A 309 -3.59 6.19 -15.03
C LYS A 309 -2.24 6.73 -14.55
N ASP A 310 -2.28 7.64 -13.58
CA ASP A 310 -1.10 8.30 -13.02
C ASP A 310 -0.53 7.49 -11.83
N PHE A 311 -1.20 6.41 -11.39
CA PHE A 311 -0.66 5.50 -10.38
C PHE A 311 0.33 4.55 -11.07
N LEU A 312 1.60 4.94 -11.08
CA LEU A 312 2.68 4.07 -11.51
C LEU A 312 2.57 2.72 -10.79
N LYS A 313 2.33 1.66 -11.57
CA LYS A 313 2.38 0.30 -11.09
C LYS A 313 3.71 0.06 -10.36
N PRO A 314 3.73 -0.83 -9.36
CA PRO A 314 5.00 -1.25 -8.77
C PRO A 314 5.95 -1.67 -9.89
N LEU A 315 7.21 -1.24 -9.82
CA LEU A 315 8.22 -1.73 -10.77
C LEU A 315 8.26 -3.26 -10.68
N LEU A 316 8.11 -3.91 -11.83
CA LEU A 316 8.17 -5.37 -11.93
C LEU A 316 9.62 -5.87 -11.89
N HIS A 317 10.58 -4.94 -11.86
CA HIS A 317 12.01 -5.16 -11.75
C HIS A 317 12.63 -4.34 -10.63
N LYS A 318 13.87 -4.69 -10.27
CA LYS A 318 14.71 -3.91 -9.36
C LYS A 318 15.93 -3.39 -10.09
N ILE A 319 16.16 -2.09 -9.95
CA ILE A 319 17.18 -1.33 -10.67
C ILE A 319 18.49 -1.37 -9.89
N HIS A 320 19.58 -1.70 -10.58
CA HIS A 320 20.94 -1.73 -10.04
C HIS A 320 21.93 -1.19 -11.07
N VAL A 321 23.04 -0.63 -10.60
CA VAL A 321 24.13 -0.17 -11.48
C VAL A 321 25.11 -1.33 -11.70
N ASN A 322 24.99 -2.00 -12.83
CA ASN A 322 25.85 -3.11 -13.21
C ASN A 322 27.12 -2.63 -13.96
N PRO A 323 28.22 -3.40 -13.97
CA PRO A 323 29.40 -3.11 -14.78
C PRO A 323 29.06 -3.09 -16.28
N PRO A 324 29.74 -2.32 -17.13
CA PRO A 324 29.51 -2.36 -18.58
C PRO A 324 29.77 -3.76 -19.16
N ALA A 325 28.79 -4.29 -19.88
CA ALA A 325 28.85 -5.60 -20.51
C ALA A 325 28.01 -5.66 -21.79
N GLU A 326 28.50 -6.41 -22.75
CA GLU A 326 27.74 -6.91 -23.89
C GLU A 326 26.87 -8.08 -23.41
N VAL A 327 25.55 -7.96 -23.54
CA VAL A 327 24.62 -8.99 -23.11
C VAL A 327 24.06 -9.75 -24.30
N SER A 328 23.97 -11.06 -24.18
CA SER A 328 23.47 -11.94 -25.23
C SER A 328 22.67 -13.10 -24.66
N THR A 329 21.71 -13.61 -25.42
CA THR A 329 20.85 -14.71 -24.97
C THR A 329 20.37 -15.53 -26.16
N SER A 330 20.21 -16.84 -25.97
CA SER A 330 19.56 -17.72 -26.94
C SER A 330 18.04 -17.75 -26.78
N LEU A 331 17.53 -17.27 -25.64
CA LEU A 331 16.10 -17.27 -25.31
C LEU A 331 15.33 -16.29 -26.21
N LYS A 332 14.18 -16.71 -26.74
CA LYS A 332 13.36 -15.82 -27.58
C LYS A 332 12.57 -14.84 -26.72
N VAL A 333 12.85 -13.55 -26.94
CA VAL A 333 12.24 -12.42 -26.23
C VAL A 333 10.75 -12.30 -26.54
N TYR A 334 9.95 -11.99 -25.52
CA TYR A 334 8.53 -11.72 -25.63
C TYR A 334 8.22 -10.23 -25.47
N GLN A 335 7.33 -9.69 -26.31
CA GLN A 335 6.78 -8.31 -26.26
C GLN A 335 7.81 -7.15 -26.15
N GLY A 336 9.09 -7.39 -26.49
CA GLY A 336 10.12 -6.35 -26.45
C GLY A 336 10.78 -6.12 -25.07
N HIS A 337 10.56 -7.04 -24.12
CA HIS A 337 11.23 -7.12 -22.82
C HIS A 337 12.63 -7.74 -22.96
N THR A 338 13.53 -7.00 -23.61
CA THR A 338 14.87 -7.44 -24.01
C THR A 338 15.87 -7.44 -22.84
N LEU A 339 16.88 -8.30 -22.92
CA LEU A 339 17.91 -8.46 -21.89
C LEU A 339 18.72 -7.17 -21.66
N ASP A 340 18.99 -6.40 -22.72
CA ASP A 340 19.72 -5.14 -22.67
C ASP A 340 19.04 -4.13 -21.72
N LYS A 341 17.73 -3.95 -21.89
CA LYS A 341 16.91 -3.10 -21.01
C LYS A 341 16.94 -3.57 -19.57
N THR A 342 16.95 -4.88 -19.35
CA THR A 342 17.04 -5.46 -18.01
C THR A 342 18.38 -5.22 -17.35
N TYR A 343 19.46 -5.34 -18.11
CA TYR A 343 20.80 -5.10 -17.60
C TYR A 343 21.04 -3.64 -17.24
N LEU A 344 20.47 -2.71 -18.02
CA LEU A 344 20.46 -1.27 -17.78
C LEU A 344 19.49 -0.83 -16.68
N GLY A 345 18.58 -1.72 -16.24
CA GLY A 345 17.56 -1.44 -15.23
C GLY A 345 16.37 -0.62 -15.74
N GLU A 346 16.14 -0.58 -17.05
CA GLU A 346 14.98 0.07 -17.67
C GLU A 346 13.70 -0.79 -17.59
N ASP A 347 13.84 -2.12 -17.68
CA ASP A 347 12.72 -3.07 -17.74
C ASP A 347 13.09 -4.44 -17.15
N PHE A 348 12.18 -5.42 -17.11
CA PHE A 348 12.49 -6.83 -16.85
C PHE A 348 12.73 -7.61 -18.15
N PHE A 349 13.36 -8.78 -18.05
CA PHE A 349 13.55 -9.68 -19.18
C PHE A 349 12.37 -10.66 -19.20
N TRP A 350 11.72 -10.83 -20.36
CA TRP A 350 10.67 -11.83 -20.52
C TRP A 350 10.91 -12.63 -21.78
N ALA A 351 11.08 -13.93 -21.61
CA ALA A 351 11.29 -14.86 -22.70
C ALA A 351 10.29 -16.01 -22.65
N ILE A 352 10.07 -16.60 -23.83
CA ILE A 352 9.31 -17.84 -23.94
C ILE A 352 10.03 -18.99 -23.22
N THR A 353 9.39 -20.14 -23.17
CA THR A 353 9.85 -21.36 -22.51
C THR A 353 11.32 -21.70 -22.79
N PRO A 354 12.20 -21.65 -21.76
CA PRO A 354 13.59 -22.08 -21.87
C PRO A 354 13.75 -23.57 -22.19
N MET A 355 14.69 -23.88 -23.07
CA MET A 355 15.10 -25.25 -23.41
C MET A 355 16.47 -25.57 -22.80
N SER A 356 16.76 -26.84 -22.60
CA SER A 356 18.07 -27.31 -22.16
C SER A 356 19.17 -26.82 -23.10
N GLY A 357 20.22 -26.22 -22.55
CA GLY A 357 21.31 -25.62 -23.30
C GLY A 357 21.12 -24.14 -23.62
N ASP A 358 19.94 -23.56 -23.37
CA ASP A 358 19.76 -22.12 -23.49
C ASP A 358 20.62 -21.35 -22.50
N TYR A 359 21.07 -20.17 -22.91
CA TYR A 359 21.97 -19.36 -22.10
C TYR A 359 21.62 -17.87 -22.11
N VAL A 360 22.05 -17.20 -21.04
CA VAL A 360 22.13 -15.74 -20.90
C VAL A 360 23.57 -15.41 -20.55
N LEU A 361 24.26 -14.65 -21.39
CA LEU A 361 25.68 -14.34 -21.25
C LEU A 361 25.88 -12.84 -21.06
N PHE A 362 26.60 -12.47 -20.00
CA PHE A 362 27.08 -11.14 -19.69
C PHE A 362 28.59 -11.12 -19.91
N LYS A 363 29.04 -10.53 -21.01
CA LYS A 363 30.45 -10.43 -21.36
C LYS A 363 30.93 -9.02 -21.06
N PHE A 364 31.82 -8.87 -20.09
CA PHE A 364 32.28 -7.55 -19.67
C PHE A 364 33.23 -6.93 -20.69
N ASP A 365 33.11 -5.62 -20.91
CA ASP A 365 33.99 -4.87 -21.83
C ASP A 365 35.45 -4.94 -21.40
N ARG A 366 35.70 -5.04 -20.08
CA ARG A 366 36.99 -5.22 -19.44
C ARG A 366 36.86 -6.21 -18.28
N PRO A 367 37.91 -6.99 -17.94
CA PRO A 367 37.84 -7.89 -16.79
C PRO A 367 37.49 -7.14 -15.49
N VAL A 368 36.50 -7.65 -14.75
CA VAL A 368 35.95 -7.00 -13.54
C VAL A 368 36.19 -7.85 -12.30
N ASN A 369 36.59 -7.22 -11.19
CA ASN A 369 36.59 -7.87 -9.88
C ASN A 369 35.18 -7.87 -9.30
N ILE A 370 34.55 -9.04 -9.19
CA ILE A 370 33.19 -9.21 -8.69
C ILE A 370 33.23 -9.65 -7.23
N GLU A 371 32.41 -9.02 -6.39
CA GLU A 371 32.22 -9.37 -4.98
C GLU A 371 31.09 -10.40 -4.82
N ARG A 372 29.93 -10.10 -5.41
CA ARG A 372 28.73 -10.94 -5.35
C ARG A 372 27.84 -10.73 -6.56
N PHE A 373 27.01 -11.73 -6.85
CA PHE A 373 25.95 -11.65 -7.84
C PHE A 373 24.60 -11.99 -7.20
N LEU A 374 23.54 -11.44 -7.77
CA LEU A 374 22.15 -11.76 -7.47
C LEU A 374 21.34 -11.70 -8.77
N PHE A 375 20.66 -12.81 -9.04
CA PHE A 375 19.69 -12.92 -10.13
C PHE A 375 18.35 -13.36 -9.54
N ARG A 376 17.28 -12.63 -9.87
CA ARG A 376 15.92 -12.96 -9.46
C ARG A 376 15.05 -13.20 -10.67
N SER A 377 14.24 -14.24 -10.58
CA SER A 377 13.30 -14.66 -11.59
C SER A 377 11.86 -14.58 -11.08
N GLY A 378 10.95 -14.30 -12.00
CA GLY A 378 9.53 -14.02 -11.73
C GLY A 378 9.28 -12.58 -11.27
N ASN A 379 8.03 -12.15 -11.35
CA ASN A 379 7.57 -10.85 -10.86
C ASN A 379 6.19 -10.95 -10.18
N GLN A 380 5.62 -9.84 -9.74
CA GLN A 380 4.35 -9.82 -9.01
C GLN A 380 3.13 -10.12 -9.91
N GLU A 381 3.18 -9.74 -11.20
CA GLU A 381 2.08 -9.98 -12.15
C GLU A 381 2.08 -11.42 -12.67
N HIS A 382 3.26 -12.01 -12.82
CA HIS A 382 3.51 -13.35 -13.36
C HIS A 382 4.41 -14.16 -12.39
N PRO A 383 3.87 -14.60 -11.24
CA PRO A 383 4.64 -15.33 -10.23
C PRO A 383 5.05 -16.75 -10.66
N GLY A 384 4.40 -17.29 -11.70
CA GLY A 384 4.68 -18.62 -12.26
C GLY A 384 5.80 -18.63 -13.32
N ASP A 385 6.11 -17.48 -13.92
CA ASP A 385 7.12 -17.37 -14.97
C ASP A 385 8.52 -17.29 -14.35
N LYS A 386 8.99 -18.43 -13.85
CA LYS A 386 10.25 -18.56 -13.12
C LYS A 386 11.21 -19.49 -13.83
N ILE A 387 12.47 -19.09 -13.81
CA ILE A 387 13.60 -19.89 -14.22
C ILE A 387 13.92 -20.86 -13.09
N GLU A 388 13.84 -22.14 -13.43
CA GLU A 388 14.27 -23.25 -12.59
C GLU A 388 15.39 -24.03 -13.30
N ASN A 389 16.12 -24.86 -12.55
CA ASN A 389 17.16 -25.74 -13.11
C ASN A 389 18.24 -25.03 -13.97
N THR A 390 18.59 -23.80 -13.61
CA THR A 390 19.61 -23.00 -14.30
C THR A 390 20.80 -22.78 -13.37
N THR A 391 22.02 -22.86 -13.91
CA THR A 391 23.26 -22.64 -13.15
C THR A 391 23.87 -21.30 -13.49
N VAL A 392 24.47 -20.65 -12.49
CA VAL A 392 25.31 -19.47 -12.64
C VAL A 392 26.75 -19.92 -12.83
N GLU A 393 27.35 -19.48 -13.92
CA GLU A 393 28.67 -19.85 -14.38
C GLU A 393 29.52 -18.60 -14.58
N ILE A 394 30.83 -18.69 -14.34
CA ILE A 394 31.78 -17.58 -14.56
C ILE A 394 33.00 -18.03 -15.33
N LEU A 395 33.52 -17.09 -16.12
CA LEU A 395 34.77 -17.21 -16.87
C LEU A 395 35.82 -16.25 -16.26
N PRO A 396 36.85 -16.75 -15.58
CA PRO A 396 37.95 -15.92 -15.08
C PRO A 396 38.86 -15.46 -16.23
N PHE A 397 39.58 -14.36 -16.04
CA PHE A 397 40.56 -13.84 -17.01
C PHE A 397 41.82 -14.70 -17.10
N SER A 398 42.27 -15.23 -15.97
CA SER A 398 43.43 -16.11 -15.88
C SER A 398 42.98 -17.52 -15.51
N ASP A 399 43.42 -18.51 -16.28
CA ASP A 399 43.22 -19.94 -16.03
C ASP A 399 44.20 -20.47 -14.94
N ALA A 400 44.87 -19.58 -14.19
CA ALA A 400 45.85 -19.92 -13.16
C ALA A 400 45.30 -21.07 -12.32
N GLU A 401 46.05 -22.19 -12.28
CA GLU A 401 45.63 -23.48 -11.73
C GLU A 401 44.99 -23.33 -10.36
N LEU A 402 43.69 -23.07 -10.40
CA LEU A 402 42.87 -22.84 -9.24
C LEU A 402 42.91 -24.14 -8.45
N LYS A 403 43.58 -24.14 -7.29
CA LYS A 403 43.61 -25.25 -6.32
C LYS A 403 42.20 -25.64 -5.82
N THR A 404 41.15 -25.03 -6.37
CA THR A 404 39.73 -25.24 -6.10
C THR A 404 39.07 -26.22 -7.09
N LYS A 405 39.83 -26.99 -7.89
CA LYS A 405 39.29 -28.07 -8.76
C LYS A 405 38.35 -29.05 -8.02
N GLU A 406 38.51 -29.21 -6.71
CA GLU A 406 37.63 -30.06 -5.89
C GLU A 406 36.32 -29.38 -5.49
N LYS A 407 36.29 -28.04 -5.43
CA LYS A 407 35.13 -27.26 -4.94
C LYS A 407 34.16 -26.87 -6.06
N TYR A 408 34.67 -26.56 -7.26
CA TYR A 408 33.86 -26.05 -8.37
C TYR A 408 33.99 -26.94 -9.60
N LYS A 409 32.85 -27.31 -10.19
CA LYS A 409 32.83 -28.07 -11.45
C LYS A 409 33.10 -27.13 -12.62
N ARG A 410 34.16 -27.44 -13.38
CA ARG A 410 34.51 -26.74 -14.62
C ARG A 410 33.78 -27.39 -15.81
N THR A 411 33.24 -26.57 -16.70
CA THR A 411 32.67 -27.00 -17.98
C THR A 411 33.74 -27.06 -19.07
N GLU A 412 33.44 -27.72 -20.19
CA GLU A 412 34.38 -27.93 -21.31
C GLU A 412 34.88 -26.62 -21.94
N ASP A 413 34.03 -25.59 -21.92
CA ASP A 413 34.30 -24.25 -22.43
C ASP A 413 34.95 -23.30 -21.41
N ARG A 414 35.55 -23.86 -20.35
CA ARG A 414 36.32 -23.17 -19.30
C ARG A 414 35.54 -22.32 -18.31
N PHE A 415 34.21 -22.39 -18.31
CA PHE A 415 33.41 -21.77 -17.25
C PHE A 415 33.42 -22.62 -15.97
N TYR A 416 33.16 -21.96 -14.83
CA TYR A 416 33.04 -22.60 -13.52
C TYR A 416 31.62 -22.40 -12.98
N LYS A 417 30.95 -23.50 -12.60
CA LYS A 417 29.62 -23.46 -11.97
C LYS A 417 29.74 -23.01 -10.51
N LEU A 418 29.12 -21.87 -10.17
CA LEU A 418 29.14 -21.31 -8.83
C LEU A 418 27.87 -21.56 -8.03
N ALA A 419 26.71 -21.38 -8.66
CA ALA A 419 25.42 -21.45 -8.00
C ALA A 419 24.36 -22.03 -8.92
N GLN A 420 23.21 -22.36 -8.34
CA GLN A 420 22.03 -22.82 -9.06
C GLN A 420 20.82 -22.00 -8.61
N PHE A 421 19.87 -21.80 -9.51
CA PHE A 421 18.60 -21.16 -9.15
C PHE A 421 17.81 -22.05 -8.20
N GLU A 422 17.50 -21.51 -7.03
CA GLU A 422 16.60 -22.12 -6.05
C GLU A 422 15.38 -21.21 -5.85
N LYS A 423 14.18 -21.75 -6.11
CA LYS A 423 12.90 -21.00 -6.00
C LYS A 423 12.89 -19.68 -6.79
N GLY A 424 13.56 -19.65 -7.94
CA GLY A 424 13.65 -18.46 -8.80
C GLY A 424 14.67 -17.42 -8.34
N VAL A 425 15.60 -17.75 -7.44
CA VAL A 425 16.68 -16.85 -7.02
C VAL A 425 18.03 -17.58 -7.12
N ALA A 426 19.04 -16.91 -7.67
CA ALA A 426 20.42 -17.34 -7.59
C ALA A 426 21.27 -16.19 -7.06
N GLU A 427 21.84 -16.35 -5.87
CA GLU A 427 22.75 -15.38 -5.26
C GLU A 427 23.98 -16.07 -4.70
N GLY A 428 25.10 -15.37 -4.68
CA GLY A 428 26.35 -15.91 -4.19
C GLY A 428 27.49 -14.89 -4.19
N THR A 429 28.50 -15.15 -3.37
CA THR A 429 29.77 -14.42 -3.40
C THR A 429 30.72 -15.08 -4.39
N VAL A 430 31.53 -14.25 -5.06
CA VAL A 430 32.56 -14.73 -5.98
C VAL A 430 33.86 -14.87 -5.19
N ASP A 431 34.44 -16.07 -5.21
CA ASP A 431 35.74 -16.33 -4.59
C ASP A 431 36.81 -15.42 -5.24
N PRO A 432 37.62 -14.69 -4.45
CA PRO A 432 38.68 -13.83 -4.99
C PRO A 432 39.60 -14.53 -5.99
N ALA A 433 39.75 -15.85 -5.89
CA ALA A 433 40.58 -16.62 -6.80
C ALA A 433 40.07 -16.64 -8.26
N PHE A 434 38.78 -16.35 -8.51
CA PHE A 434 38.22 -16.20 -9.86
C PHE A 434 38.38 -14.79 -10.44
N ASN A 435 38.78 -13.83 -9.62
CA ASN A 435 38.92 -12.44 -10.06
C ASN A 435 40.28 -12.22 -10.73
N PRO A 436 40.35 -11.41 -11.81
CA PRO A 436 39.24 -10.71 -12.45
C PRO A 436 38.42 -11.60 -13.41
N VAL A 437 37.12 -11.33 -13.53
CA VAL A 437 36.15 -12.10 -14.33
C VAL A 437 35.90 -11.45 -15.69
N VAL A 438 35.89 -12.26 -16.75
CA VAL A 438 35.63 -11.84 -18.15
C VAL A 438 34.16 -11.93 -18.50
N ALA A 439 33.46 -12.97 -18.05
CA ALA A 439 32.05 -13.15 -18.34
C ALA A 439 31.31 -13.91 -17.23
N VAL A 440 30.03 -13.63 -17.08
CA VAL A 440 29.08 -14.39 -16.28
C VAL A 440 28.04 -14.99 -17.22
N ARG A 441 27.69 -16.25 -17.05
CA ARG A 441 26.68 -16.94 -17.86
C ARG A 441 25.65 -17.64 -16.98
N LEU A 442 24.39 -17.59 -17.38
CA LEU A 442 23.33 -18.44 -16.87
C LEU A 442 23.07 -19.53 -17.90
N THR A 443 23.11 -20.80 -17.50
CA THR A 443 22.92 -21.93 -18.42
C THR A 443 21.79 -22.83 -17.94
N VAL A 444 20.77 -23.00 -18.78
CA VAL A 444 19.59 -23.83 -18.51
C VAL A 444 19.96 -25.30 -18.64
N GLN A 445 19.81 -26.08 -17.56
CA GLN A 445 20.23 -27.48 -17.54
C GLN A 445 19.13 -28.46 -17.98
N LYS A 446 17.86 -28.03 -17.91
CA LYS A 446 16.68 -28.85 -18.24
C LYS A 446 15.60 -27.98 -18.86
N ASP A 447 14.80 -28.58 -19.73
CA ASP A 447 13.65 -27.93 -20.33
C ASP A 447 12.67 -27.44 -19.25
N SER A 448 12.20 -26.21 -19.41
CA SER A 448 11.17 -25.63 -18.57
C SER A 448 9.79 -25.92 -19.15
N ALA A 449 8.77 -26.04 -18.30
CA ALA A 449 7.36 -26.06 -18.72
C ALA A 449 6.73 -24.66 -18.73
N VAL A 450 7.42 -23.68 -18.16
CA VAL A 450 6.94 -22.30 -17.96
C VAL A 450 7.85 -21.29 -18.66
N TRP A 451 7.30 -20.11 -18.93
CA TRP A 451 8.07 -18.98 -19.46
C TRP A 451 9.04 -18.45 -18.41
N ALA A 452 10.00 -17.65 -18.86
CA ALA A 452 11.10 -17.16 -18.03
C ALA A 452 11.07 -15.65 -17.90
N ILE A 453 11.02 -15.16 -16.66
CA ILE A 453 11.23 -13.75 -16.34
C ILE A 453 12.52 -13.59 -15.55
N ILE A 454 13.33 -12.58 -15.85
CA ILE A 454 14.41 -12.10 -14.96
C ILE A 454 14.06 -10.67 -14.55
N SER A 455 13.77 -10.47 -13.27
CA SER A 455 13.32 -9.20 -12.70
C SER A 455 14.41 -8.43 -11.97
N GLU A 456 15.53 -9.07 -11.62
CA GLU A 456 16.64 -8.40 -10.94
C GLU A 456 17.95 -9.00 -11.43
N ILE A 457 18.84 -8.16 -11.94
CA ILE A 457 20.22 -8.49 -12.26
C ILE A 457 21.11 -7.55 -11.46
N HIS A 458 21.90 -8.10 -10.55
CA HIS A 458 22.81 -7.33 -9.73
C HIS A 458 24.18 -8.01 -9.70
N ILE A 459 25.17 -7.40 -10.34
CA ILE A 459 26.56 -7.83 -10.32
C ILE A 459 27.36 -6.75 -9.59
N LYS A 460 27.71 -7.01 -8.32
CA LYS A 460 28.42 -6.03 -7.50
C LYS A 460 29.92 -6.17 -7.71
N ARG A 461 30.56 -5.10 -8.20
CA ARG A 461 32.02 -5.02 -8.30
C ARG A 461 32.68 -4.70 -6.96
N ILE A 462 33.88 -5.21 -6.74
CA ILE A 462 34.78 -4.76 -5.67
C ILE A 462 35.27 -3.35 -6.06
N PRO A 463 35.12 -2.33 -5.19
CA PRO A 463 35.69 -1.02 -5.45
C PRO A 463 37.22 -1.15 -5.56
N GLY A 464 37.75 -0.77 -6.72
CA GLY A 464 39.18 -0.69 -6.97
C GLY A 464 39.75 0.67 -6.61
#